data_AF-A0A2L1UA95-F1
#
_entry.id   AF-A0A2L1UA95-F1
#
_cell.length_a   1.000
_cell.length_b   1.000
_cell.length_c   1.000
_cell.angle_alpha   90.00
_cell.angle_beta   90.00
_cell.angle_gamma   90.00
#
_symmetry.space_group_name_H-M   'P 1'
#
loop_
_entity.id
_entity.type
_entity.pdbx_description
1 polymer ?
#
loop_
_entity_poly.entity_id
_entity_poly.type
_entity_poly.pdbx_seq_one_letter_code
_entity_poly.pdbx_strand_id
1 'polypeptide(L)' 'MFIAKKEFERSLAGKAIYLHGTDKDGWLWDAYALIKTVNDDCITVVLDTTETESLSIDDFETGTLSMEVWERGTEDE' A
#
# COMPACT_ATOMS: atom_id res chain seq x y z
N MET A 1 -5.01 -11.57 -26.21
CA MET A 1 -5.21 -12.34 -24.97
C MET A 1 -5.12 -11.32 -23.84
N PHE A 2 -6.28 -10.92 -23.31
CA PHE A 2 -6.45 -9.83 -22.34
C PHE A 2 -6.38 -10.38 -20.92
N ILE A 3 -5.51 -9.83 -20.07
CA ILE A 3 -5.46 -10.02 -18.61
C ILE A 3 -4.69 -8.79 -18.07
N ALA A 4 -5.05 -8.08 -17.01
CA ALA A 4 -6.21 -7.99 -16.12
C ALA A 4 -6.25 -6.51 -15.69
N LYS A 5 -7.42 -6.00 -15.31
CA LYS A 5 -7.49 -4.71 -14.61
C LYS A 5 -6.59 -4.87 -13.37
N LYS A 6 -5.45 -4.18 -13.31
CA LYS A 6 -4.61 -4.19 -12.12
C LYS A 6 -5.35 -3.34 -11.12
N GLU A 7 -5.84 -3.98 -10.07
CA GLU A 7 -6.67 -3.31 -9.07
C GLU A 7 -6.21 -3.73 -7.68
N PHE A 8 -6.27 -2.79 -6.74
CA PHE A 8 -6.10 -3.11 -5.34
C PHE A 8 -7.33 -3.84 -4.80
N GLU A 9 -7.10 -4.81 -3.91
CA GLU A 9 -8.18 -5.48 -3.23
C GLU A 9 -8.91 -4.51 -2.28
N ARG A 10 -10.22 -4.35 -2.46
CA ARG A 10 -11.03 -3.45 -1.60
C ARG A 10 -11.03 -3.86 -0.13
N SER A 11 -10.71 -5.11 0.17
CA SER A 11 -10.53 -5.66 1.53
C SER A 11 -9.33 -5.08 2.28
N LEU A 12 -8.41 -4.40 1.58
CA LEU A 12 -7.26 -3.72 2.18
C LEU A 12 -7.67 -2.46 2.94
N ALA A 13 -8.85 -1.89 2.67
CA ALA A 13 -9.33 -0.72 3.41
C ALA A 13 -9.43 -1.03 4.92
N GLY A 14 -8.79 -0.18 5.73
CA GLY A 14 -8.70 -0.34 7.18
C GLY A 14 -7.58 -1.27 7.66
N LYS A 15 -6.76 -1.83 6.76
CA LYS A 15 -5.58 -2.61 7.14
C LYS A 15 -4.38 -1.71 7.40
N ALA A 16 -3.61 -2.05 8.44
CA ALA A 16 -2.28 -1.51 8.64
C ALA A 16 -1.32 -2.23 7.68
N ILE A 17 -0.42 -1.46 7.09
CA ILE A 17 0.60 -1.94 6.17
C ILE A 17 1.95 -1.37 6.54
N TYR A 18 3.00 -2.06 6.12
CA TYR A 18 4.35 -1.55 6.08
C TYR A 18 4.73 -1.32 4.62
N LEU A 19 5.21 -0.11 4.33
CA LEU A 19 5.69 0.31 3.03
C LEU A 19 7.20 0.43 3.08
N HIS A 20 7.89 -0.27 2.18
CA HIS A 20 9.33 -0.22 2.08
C HIS A 20 9.81 -0.21 0.62
N GLY A 21 10.90 0.49 0.33
CA GLY A 21 11.49 0.60 -1.01
C GLY A 21 11.31 1.98 -1.63
N THR A 22 11.39 2.10 -2.94
CA THR A 22 11.35 3.39 -3.64
C THR A 22 10.19 3.44 -4.62
N ASP A 23 9.39 4.49 -4.59
CA ASP A 23 8.30 4.67 -5.57
C ASP A 23 8.80 5.12 -6.95
N LYS A 24 7.87 5.34 -7.88
CA LYS A 24 8.17 5.75 -9.26
C LYS A 24 8.82 7.13 -9.36
N ASP A 25 8.57 8.00 -8.38
CA ASP A 25 9.10 9.37 -8.35
C ASP A 25 10.47 9.43 -7.65
N GLY A 26 10.95 8.30 -7.11
CA GLY A 26 12.25 8.19 -6.46
C GLY A 26 12.22 8.46 -4.96
N TRP A 27 11.03 8.53 -4.35
CA TRP A 27 10.89 8.72 -2.91
C TRP A 27 11.11 7.41 -2.15
N LEU A 28 11.87 7.49 -1.06
CA LEU A 28 12.17 6.33 -0.21
C LEU A 28 11.08 6.16 0.85
N TRP A 29 10.47 4.98 0.85
CA TRP A 29 9.50 4.52 1.83
C TRP A 29 10.18 3.55 2.80
N ASP A 30 9.97 3.80 4.09
CA ASP A 30 10.34 2.92 5.20
C ASP A 30 9.42 3.26 6.39
N ALA A 31 8.12 3.03 6.21
CA ALA A 31 7.11 3.55 7.13
C ALA A 31 5.88 2.65 7.25
N TYR A 32 5.28 2.69 8.44
CA TYR A 32 3.95 2.09 8.67
C TYR A 32 2.85 3.06 8.25
N ALA A 33 1.81 2.52 7.63
CA ALA A 33 0.67 3.28 7.19
C ALA A 33 -0.64 2.52 7.41
N LEU A 34 -1.74 3.26 7.53
CA LEU A 34 -3.09 2.71 7.56
C LEU A 34 -3.77 3.00 6.23
N ILE A 35 -4.27 1.97 5.54
CA ILE A 35 -5.05 2.17 4.31
C ILE A 35 -6.41 2.74 4.68
N LYS A 36 -6.68 3.98 4.27
CA LYS A 36 -7.93 4.69 4.55
C LYS A 36 -8.99 4.40 3.50
N THR A 37 -8.62 4.42 2.22
CA THR A 37 -9.52 4.16 1.09
C THR A 37 -8.80 3.38 0.01
N VAL A 38 -9.53 2.49 -0.64
CA VAL A 38 -9.07 1.73 -1.81
C VAL A 38 -9.97 2.08 -2.98
N ASN A 39 -9.37 2.65 -4.01
CA ASN A 39 -9.96 2.79 -5.34
C ASN A 39 -9.35 1.73 -6.26
N ASP A 40 -9.94 1.54 -7.44
CA ASP A 40 -9.54 0.48 -8.38
C ASP A 40 -8.00 0.43 -8.53
N ASP A 41 -7.34 1.50 -8.99
CA ASP A 41 -5.89 1.53 -9.25
C ASP A 41 -5.05 2.30 -8.20
N CYS A 42 -5.68 2.83 -7.14
CA CYS A 42 -5.02 3.68 -6.15
C CYS A 42 -5.48 3.35 -4.72
N ILE A 43 -4.56 3.41 -3.76
CA ILE A 43 -4.85 3.43 -2.33
C ILE A 43 -4.52 4.80 -1.74
N THR A 44 -5.28 5.21 -0.73
CA THR A 44 -4.93 6.35 0.12
C THR A 44 -4.52 5.81 1.47
N VAL A 45 -3.34 6.18 1.93
CA VAL A 45 -2.75 5.72 3.18
C VAL A 45 -2.52 6.89 4.13
N VAL A 46 -2.63 6.63 5.42
CA VAL A 46 -2.32 7.60 6.47
C VAL A 46 -1.08 7.13 7.21
N LEU A 47 -0.04 7.95 7.22
CA LEU A 47 1.22 7.68 7.91
C LEU A 47 1.10 7.95 9.41
N ASP A 48 2.08 7.47 10.18
CA ASP A 48 2.19 7.78 11.61
C ASP A 48 2.28 9.30 11.88
N THR A 49 2.86 10.06 10.94
CA THR A 49 2.92 11.54 10.98
C THR A 49 1.55 12.20 10.78
N THR A 50 0.48 11.43 10.59
CA THR A 50 -0.88 11.86 10.20
C THR A 50 -1.00 12.43 8.77
N GLU A 51 0.11 12.44 8.03
CA GLU A 51 0.11 12.78 6.61
C GLU A 51 -0.64 11.72 5.80
N THR A 52 -1.34 12.18 4.77
CA THR A 52 -2.16 11.32 3.92
C THR A 52 -1.58 11.31 2.53
N GLU A 53 -1.15 10.13 2.09
CA GLU A 53 -0.49 9.93 0.79
C GLU A 53 -1.36 9.04 -0.09
N SER A 54 -1.24 9.21 -1.41
CA SER A 54 -1.96 8.38 -2.39
C SER A 54 -0.95 7.61 -3.22
N LEU A 55 -1.05 6.28 -3.20
CA LEU A 55 -0.18 5.37 -3.93
C LEU A 55 -0.98 4.69 -5.03
N SER A 56 -0.44 4.71 -6.23
CA SER A 56 -0.97 4.02 -7.40
C SER A 56 -0.30 2.67 -7.58
N ILE A 57 -0.91 1.77 -8.35
CA ILE A 57 -0.25 0.51 -8.72
C ILE A 57 1.08 0.74 -9.44
N ASP A 58 1.20 1.83 -10.21
CA ASP A 58 2.42 2.17 -10.94
C ASP A 58 3.63 2.39 -10.02
N ASP A 59 3.40 2.87 -8.79
CA ASP A 59 4.44 3.06 -7.77
C ASP A 59 5.08 1.72 -7.36
N PHE A 60 4.31 0.64 -7.37
CA PHE A 60 4.76 -0.72 -7.04
C PHE A 60 5.34 -1.47 -8.24
N GLU A 61 4.96 -1.09 -9.46
CA GLU A 61 5.41 -1.78 -10.68
C GLU A 61 6.69 -1.20 -11.28
N THR A 62 6.83 0.13 -11.23
CA THR A 62 7.96 0.84 -11.82
C THR A 62 9.04 1.17 -10.79
N GLY A 63 8.64 1.33 -9.53
CA GLY A 63 9.54 1.46 -8.40
C GLY A 63 10.05 0.11 -7.87
N THR A 64 10.79 0.18 -6.76
CA THR A 64 11.09 -0.96 -5.88
C THR A 64 10.16 -1.02 -4.67
N LEU A 65 9.12 -0.18 -4.66
CA LEU A 65 8.15 -0.08 -3.58
C LEU A 65 7.44 -1.41 -3.40
N SER A 66 7.38 -1.85 -2.15
CA SER A 66 6.70 -3.05 -1.71
C SER A 66 5.79 -2.73 -0.53
N MET A 67 4.70 -3.48 -0.43
CA MET A 67 3.70 -3.35 0.62
C MET A 67 3.48 -4.69 1.28
N GLU A 68 3.56 -4.71 2.60
CA GLU A 68 3.24 -5.88 3.42
C GLU A 68 2.09 -5.55 4.35
N VAL A 69 1.06 -6.40 4.39
CA VAL A 69 -0.05 -6.22 5.32
C VAL A 69 0.41 -6.63 6.71
N TRP A 70 0.34 -5.70 7.65
CA TRP A 70 0.61 -5.99 9.06
C TRP A 70 -0.60 -6.67 9.67
N GLU A 71 -0.64 -7.99 9.56
CA GLU A 71 -1.58 -8.80 10.33
C GLU A 71 -1.04 -8.91 11.76
N ARG A 72 -1.75 -8.29 12.71
CA ARG A 72 -1.46 -8.51 14.13
C ARG A 72 -1.66 -10.01 14.37
N GLY A 73 -0.56 -10.75 14.50
CA GLY A 73 -0.57 -12.19 14.63
C GLY A 73 -1.65 -12.65 15.59
N THR A 74 -2.59 -13.43 15.10
CA THR A 74 -3.34 -14.36 15.94
C THR A 74 -2.43 -15.56 16.21
N GLU A 75 -1.29 -15.32 16.86
CA GLU A 75 -0.60 -16.38 17.60
C GLU A 75 -1.23 -16.41 18.99
N ASP A 76 -2.47 -16.92 19.03
CA ASP A 76 -3.02 -17.58 20.21
C ASP A 76 -2.64 -19.06 20.04
N GLU A 77 -1.47 -19.45 20.53
CA GLU A 77 -1.18 -20.84 20.95
C GLU A 77 -0.35 -20.86 22.23
#